data_AF-A0A964YHH6-F1
#
_entry.id   AF-A0A964YHH6-F1
#
_cell.length_a   1.000
_cell.length_b   1.000
_cell.length_c   1.000
_cell.angle_alpha   90.00
_cell.angle_beta   90.00
_cell.angle_gamma   90.00
#
_symmetry.space_group_name_H-M   'P 1'
#
loop_
_entity.id
_entity.type
_entity.pdbx_description
1 polymer ?
#
loop_
_entity_poly.entity_id
_entity_poly.type
_entity_poly.pdbx_seq_one_letter_code
_entity_poly.pdbx_strand_id
1 'polypeptide(L)'
;MVSNTTSFRDIENHWAGLFIGALAERRILNGYLDGTFRPDNPVSRGEFAAMMGAIINLPVKREYITFKDVPDNYWARNAIRRVYETGVMTGYPDQTFRPNDKVSRADVLVVMVNALGIASQFSPELVGRLAQIYEDAANIPSYAINSIAIASGNGLVVNYPNIKLLNPQSGATRGDVAVMMYQALVHLGRVQKINSPYIVTLPLGVKTVKVSHQREFRGAWITVVWNSDWPSKPGLSVEQQKTELLEIIKQLQSLNFNALILQVRPEGDAVYASPIEPWSAWITGTQGKAPEPVYDPLEFAIEECHKRNIEVHAWFNPYRAKTTTKSGSNVSPHIAITNPEVVYKWGNQLWMDPGAKIVQDRAYNVIIDVLT
;
A
#
# COMPACT_ATOMS: atom_id res chain seq x y z
N MET A 1 10.25 -15.58 -40.80
CA MET A 1 11.57 -16.13 -40.39
C MET A 1 12.34 -15.00 -39.72
N VAL A 2 13.08 -15.30 -38.65
CA VAL A 2 13.65 -14.34 -37.70
C VAL A 2 15.18 -14.53 -37.67
N SER A 3 15.97 -13.45 -37.67
CA SER A 3 17.44 -13.48 -37.72
C SER A 3 18.07 -13.26 -36.33
N ASN A 4 19.20 -13.92 -36.05
CA ASN A 4 19.98 -13.83 -34.81
C ASN A 4 21.11 -12.77 -34.89
N THR A 5 20.94 -11.73 -35.69
CA THR A 5 21.90 -10.61 -35.74
C THR A 5 21.78 -9.77 -34.47
N THR A 6 22.89 -9.61 -33.75
CA THR A 6 22.95 -8.91 -32.45
C THR A 6 22.95 -7.38 -32.55
N SER A 7 22.97 -6.82 -33.77
CA SER A 7 22.87 -5.37 -34.00
C SER A 7 22.00 -5.08 -35.23
N PHE A 8 21.02 -4.17 -35.11
CA PHE A 8 20.15 -3.74 -36.18
C PHE A 8 20.57 -2.37 -36.71
N ARG A 9 20.61 -2.19 -38.03
CA ARG A 9 21.14 -0.95 -38.65
C ARG A 9 20.22 0.26 -38.44
N ASP A 10 18.94 0.03 -38.26
CA ASP A 10 17.89 1.04 -38.15
C ASP A 10 17.62 1.51 -36.71
N ILE A 11 18.48 1.13 -35.75
CA ILE A 11 18.35 1.56 -34.35
C ILE A 11 19.51 2.41 -33.83
N GLU A 12 20.59 2.61 -34.60
CA GLU A 12 21.83 3.26 -34.14
C GLU A 12 21.60 4.67 -33.57
N ASN A 13 20.69 5.44 -34.18
CA ASN A 13 20.32 6.79 -33.73
C ASN A 13 18.87 6.88 -33.24
N HIS A 14 18.25 5.73 -32.96
CA HIS A 14 16.86 5.67 -32.54
C HIS A 14 16.76 5.80 -31.01
N TRP A 15 15.76 6.54 -30.50
CA TRP A 15 15.59 6.80 -29.06
C TRP A 15 15.44 5.53 -28.21
N ALA A 16 14.90 4.46 -28.81
CA ALA A 16 14.75 3.14 -28.20
C ALA A 16 15.97 2.21 -28.41
N GLY A 17 17.01 2.64 -29.13
CA GLY A 17 18.07 1.77 -29.64
C GLY A 17 18.81 0.98 -28.55
N LEU A 18 19.21 1.62 -27.46
CA LEU A 18 19.88 0.96 -26.33
C LEU A 18 19.02 -0.15 -25.71
N PHE A 19 17.72 0.09 -25.57
CA PHE A 19 16.78 -0.88 -25.01
C PHE A 19 16.56 -2.07 -25.96
N ILE A 20 16.40 -1.78 -27.25
CA ILE A 20 16.23 -2.80 -28.29
C ILE A 20 17.46 -3.69 -28.36
N GLY A 21 18.66 -3.11 -28.40
CA GLY A 21 19.93 -3.85 -28.41
C GLY A 21 20.06 -4.75 -27.18
N ALA A 22 19.79 -4.23 -25.99
CA ALA A 22 19.86 -5.01 -24.75
C ALA A 22 18.85 -6.18 -24.71
N LEU A 23 17.64 -6.02 -25.27
CA LEU A 23 16.66 -7.10 -25.39
C LEU A 23 17.07 -8.14 -26.45
N ALA A 24 17.70 -7.71 -27.54
CA ALA A 24 18.19 -8.58 -28.61
C ALA A 24 19.37 -9.45 -28.16
N GLU A 25 20.33 -8.89 -27.43
CA GLU A 25 21.44 -9.64 -26.82
C GLU A 25 20.95 -10.78 -25.91
N ARG A 26 19.81 -10.57 -25.24
CA ARG A 26 19.16 -11.54 -24.35
C ARG A 26 18.22 -12.50 -25.08
N ARG A 27 18.10 -12.38 -26.41
CA ARG A 27 17.19 -13.15 -27.26
C ARG A 27 15.71 -13.01 -26.85
N ILE A 28 15.36 -11.88 -26.23
CA ILE A 28 13.98 -11.57 -25.82
C ILE A 28 13.21 -10.99 -27.02
N LEU A 29 13.86 -10.12 -27.79
CA LEU A 29 13.34 -9.57 -29.03
C LEU A 29 14.26 -9.93 -30.19
N ASN A 30 13.66 -10.07 -31.37
CA ASN A 30 14.40 -10.34 -32.59
C ASN A 30 13.96 -9.40 -33.71
N GLY A 31 14.86 -9.15 -34.65
CA GLY A 31 14.59 -8.37 -35.86
C GLY A 31 14.20 -9.25 -37.04
N TYR A 32 14.16 -8.63 -38.20
CA TYR A 32 13.82 -9.24 -39.48
C TYR A 32 15.06 -9.84 -40.14
N LEU A 33 14.84 -10.71 -41.14
CA LEU A 33 15.94 -11.37 -41.89
C LEU A 33 16.85 -10.38 -42.62
N ASP A 34 16.34 -9.20 -42.96
CA ASP A 34 17.06 -8.12 -43.63
C ASP A 34 18.00 -7.33 -42.68
N GLY A 35 18.09 -7.71 -41.41
CA GLY A 35 18.93 -7.05 -40.40
C GLY A 35 18.33 -5.78 -39.81
N THR A 36 17.02 -5.54 -39.99
CA THR A 36 16.30 -4.40 -39.40
C THR A 36 15.47 -4.80 -38.19
N PHE A 37 15.18 -3.85 -37.30
CA PHE A 37 14.22 -4.02 -36.20
C PHE A 37 12.86 -3.39 -36.50
N ARG A 38 12.84 -2.34 -37.32
CA ARG A 38 11.69 -1.49 -37.70
C ARG A 38 11.02 -0.84 -36.50
N PRO A 39 11.75 -0.03 -35.70
CA PRO A 39 11.26 0.47 -34.42
C PRO A 39 10.01 1.34 -34.54
N ASP A 40 9.86 2.10 -35.62
CA ASP A 40 8.71 3.00 -35.83
C ASP A 40 7.47 2.30 -36.40
N ASN A 41 7.58 1.02 -36.78
CA ASN A 41 6.43 0.29 -37.31
C ASN A 41 5.45 -0.04 -36.19
N PRO A 42 4.12 0.09 -36.43
CA PRO A 42 3.11 -0.33 -35.47
C PRO A 42 3.15 -1.85 -35.26
N VAL A 43 2.86 -2.29 -34.04
CA VAL A 43 2.82 -3.70 -33.65
C VAL A 43 1.40 -4.24 -33.80
N SER A 44 1.25 -5.40 -34.43
CA SER A 44 -0.02 -6.12 -34.44
C SER A 44 -0.26 -6.87 -33.12
N ARG A 45 -1.53 -7.16 -32.78
CA ARG A 45 -1.87 -7.90 -31.55
C ARG A 45 -1.20 -9.28 -31.50
N GLY A 46 -1.05 -9.96 -32.64
CA GLY A 46 -0.35 -11.24 -32.76
C GLY A 46 1.16 -11.12 -32.53
N GLU A 47 1.79 -10.07 -33.08
CA GLU A 47 3.20 -9.78 -32.81
C GLU A 47 3.43 -9.44 -31.34
N PHE A 48 2.56 -8.64 -30.74
CA PHE A 48 2.65 -8.29 -29.33
C PHE A 48 2.51 -9.52 -28.43
N ALA A 49 1.58 -10.43 -28.72
CA ALA A 49 1.46 -11.70 -28.01
C ALA A 49 2.76 -12.53 -28.07
N ALA A 50 3.42 -12.58 -29.24
CA ALA A 50 4.71 -13.24 -29.41
C ALA A 50 5.82 -12.58 -28.57
N MET A 51 5.88 -11.24 -28.55
CA MET A 51 6.85 -10.50 -27.73
C MET A 51 6.63 -10.76 -26.23
N MET A 52 5.38 -10.77 -25.77
CA MET A 52 5.03 -11.01 -24.37
C MET A 52 5.39 -12.42 -23.88
N GLY A 53 5.32 -13.43 -24.76
CA GLY A 53 5.71 -14.79 -24.44
C GLY A 53 7.15 -14.93 -23.93
N ALA A 54 8.05 -13.99 -24.26
CA ALA A 54 9.43 -14.00 -23.81
C ALA A 54 9.64 -13.51 -22.35
N ILE A 55 8.68 -12.76 -21.79
CA ILE A 55 8.80 -12.19 -20.44
C ILE A 55 7.80 -12.77 -19.43
N ILE A 56 6.70 -13.37 -19.90
CA ILE A 56 5.66 -13.97 -19.07
C ILE A 56 6.11 -15.32 -18.51
N ASN A 57 6.22 -15.41 -17.19
CA ASN A 57 6.33 -16.67 -16.46
C ASN A 57 5.15 -16.83 -15.48
N LEU A 58 3.93 -16.81 -16.01
CA LEU A 58 2.70 -16.93 -15.23
C LEU A 58 2.10 -18.35 -15.36
N PRO A 59 1.43 -18.86 -14.31
CA PRO A 59 0.69 -20.10 -14.39
C PRO A 59 -0.53 -19.97 -15.31
N VAL A 60 -0.99 -21.10 -15.86
CA VAL A 60 -2.25 -21.18 -16.61
C VAL A 60 -3.41 -20.89 -15.65
N LYS A 61 -4.30 -19.97 -16.04
CA LYS A 61 -5.49 -19.55 -15.29
C LYS A 61 -6.81 -19.98 -15.92
N ARG A 62 -6.80 -20.31 -17.21
CA ARG A 62 -7.98 -20.76 -17.97
C ARG A 62 -7.58 -21.65 -19.14
N GLU A 63 -8.51 -22.50 -19.55
CA GLU A 63 -8.37 -23.34 -20.74
C GLU A 63 -8.42 -22.52 -22.02
N TYR A 64 -7.65 -22.95 -23.03
CA TYR A 64 -7.63 -22.28 -24.34
C TYR A 64 -8.92 -22.52 -25.13
N ILE A 65 -9.44 -21.44 -25.72
CA ILE A 65 -10.49 -21.50 -26.73
C ILE A 65 -9.88 -21.30 -28.12
N THR A 66 -10.42 -21.97 -29.12
CA THR A 66 -10.02 -21.75 -30.51
C THR A 66 -10.64 -20.45 -31.03
N PHE A 67 -9.79 -19.51 -31.46
CA PHE A 67 -10.23 -18.28 -32.12
C PHE A 67 -10.51 -18.52 -33.60
N LYS A 68 -11.60 -17.94 -34.11
CA LYS A 68 -12.04 -18.12 -35.51
C LYS A 68 -11.05 -17.56 -36.54
N ASP A 69 -10.30 -16.54 -36.15
CA ASP A 69 -9.37 -15.78 -36.98
C ASP A 69 -7.89 -16.10 -36.70
N VAL A 70 -7.62 -17.20 -35.98
CA VAL A 70 -6.27 -17.71 -35.73
C VAL A 70 -6.17 -19.15 -36.26
N PRO A 71 -5.83 -19.33 -37.55
CA PRO A 71 -5.62 -20.64 -38.15
C PRO A 71 -4.57 -21.48 -37.42
N ASP A 72 -4.63 -22.81 -37.54
CA ASP A 72 -3.69 -23.71 -36.87
C ASP A 72 -2.22 -23.52 -37.29
N ASN A 73 -2.00 -23.07 -38.53
CA ASN A 73 -0.69 -22.74 -39.07
C ASN A 73 -0.28 -21.26 -38.84
N TYR A 74 -1.07 -20.47 -38.11
CA TYR A 74 -0.72 -19.09 -37.81
C TYR A 74 0.55 -19.04 -36.96
N TRP A 75 1.56 -18.32 -37.41
CA TRP A 75 2.91 -18.35 -36.83
C TRP A 75 2.96 -18.00 -35.34
N ALA A 76 2.09 -17.10 -34.87
CA ALA A 76 2.02 -16.68 -33.46
C ALA A 76 0.99 -17.46 -32.63
N ARG A 77 0.36 -18.51 -33.17
CA ARG A 77 -0.74 -19.24 -32.51
C ARG A 77 -0.38 -19.71 -31.10
N ASN A 78 0.81 -20.28 -30.92
CA ASN A 78 1.25 -20.77 -29.61
C ASN A 78 1.45 -19.63 -28.60
N ALA A 79 1.94 -18.47 -29.07
CA ALA A 79 2.08 -17.30 -28.22
C ALA A 79 0.71 -16.72 -27.84
N ILE A 80 -0.22 -16.62 -28.79
CA ILE A 80 -1.61 -16.21 -28.56
C ILE A 80 -2.28 -17.13 -27.54
N ARG A 81 -2.12 -18.44 -27.68
CA ARG A 81 -2.59 -19.42 -26.70
C ARG A 81 -2.03 -19.12 -25.31
N ARG A 82 -0.71 -18.93 -25.19
CA ARG A 82 -0.05 -18.70 -23.90
C ARG A 82 -0.53 -17.43 -23.20
N VAL A 83 -0.59 -16.30 -23.91
CA VAL A 83 -1.08 -15.04 -23.32
C VAL A 83 -2.56 -15.09 -22.97
N TYR A 84 -3.34 -15.90 -23.70
CA TYR A 84 -4.73 -16.17 -23.36
C TYR A 84 -4.84 -17.01 -22.09
N GLU A 85 -4.23 -18.19 -22.05
CA GLU A 85 -4.31 -19.14 -20.92
C GLU A 85 -3.83 -18.53 -19.61
N THR A 86 -2.82 -17.66 -19.65
CA THR A 86 -2.27 -16.96 -18.47
C THR A 86 -3.12 -15.76 -18.02
N GLY A 87 -4.15 -15.39 -18.77
CA GLY A 87 -5.03 -14.25 -18.48
C GLY A 87 -4.41 -12.89 -18.76
N VAL A 88 -3.30 -12.83 -19.50
CA VAL A 88 -2.58 -11.59 -19.80
C VAL A 88 -3.24 -10.81 -20.94
N MET A 89 -3.74 -11.51 -21.95
CA MET A 89 -4.55 -10.94 -23.04
C MET A 89 -5.86 -11.69 -23.19
N THR A 90 -6.89 -11.04 -23.71
CA THR A 90 -8.19 -11.66 -24.02
C THR A 90 -8.51 -11.51 -25.51
N GLY A 91 -9.35 -12.40 -26.03
CA GLY A 91 -10.05 -12.18 -27.30
C GLY A 91 -11.33 -11.37 -27.09
N TYR A 92 -12.11 -11.27 -28.15
CA TYR A 92 -13.37 -10.54 -28.20
C TYR A 92 -14.57 -11.49 -28.02
N PRO A 93 -15.77 -10.97 -27.64
CA PRO A 93 -16.97 -11.79 -27.45
C PRO A 93 -17.40 -12.60 -28.69
N ASP A 94 -17.01 -12.18 -29.89
CA ASP A 94 -17.30 -12.83 -31.17
C ASP A 94 -16.41 -14.07 -31.46
N GLN A 95 -15.55 -14.46 -30.51
CA GLN A 95 -14.53 -15.51 -30.60
C GLN A 95 -13.40 -15.18 -31.59
N THR A 96 -13.07 -13.90 -31.76
CA THR A 96 -11.87 -13.45 -32.50
C THR A 96 -10.76 -13.00 -31.55
N PHE A 97 -9.51 -13.10 -32.01
CA PHE A 97 -8.35 -12.50 -31.32
C PHE A 97 -7.90 -11.20 -31.98
N ARG A 98 -8.18 -11.05 -33.28
CA ARG A 98 -7.79 -9.98 -34.20
C ARG A 98 -6.27 -9.82 -34.29
N PRO A 99 -5.53 -10.88 -34.67
CA PRO A 99 -4.08 -10.90 -34.55
C PRO A 99 -3.38 -9.89 -35.47
N ASN A 100 -4.02 -9.45 -36.55
CA ASN A 100 -3.47 -8.49 -37.50
C ASN A 100 -3.84 -7.03 -37.19
N ASP A 101 -4.76 -6.80 -36.24
CA ASP A 101 -5.10 -5.45 -35.80
C ASP A 101 -3.93 -4.84 -35.02
N LYS A 102 -3.74 -3.54 -35.15
CA LYS A 102 -2.72 -2.80 -34.39
C LYS A 102 -3.11 -2.77 -32.91
N VAL A 103 -2.16 -2.99 -32.02
CA VAL A 103 -2.39 -2.83 -30.57
C VAL A 103 -2.24 -1.36 -30.18
N SER A 104 -3.17 -0.83 -29.38
CA SER A 104 -3.08 0.54 -28.87
C SER A 104 -2.05 0.65 -27.75
N ARG A 105 -1.52 1.86 -27.51
CA ARG A 105 -0.61 2.12 -26.38
C ARG A 105 -1.28 1.81 -25.03
N ALA A 106 -2.57 2.13 -24.88
CA ALA A 106 -3.33 1.79 -23.68
C ALA A 106 -3.40 0.27 -23.46
N ASP A 107 -3.69 -0.50 -24.51
CA ASP A 107 -3.76 -1.97 -24.42
C ASP A 107 -2.41 -2.58 -24.03
N VAL A 108 -1.30 -2.07 -24.58
CA VAL A 108 0.05 -2.53 -24.19
C VAL A 108 0.26 -2.37 -22.69
N LEU A 109 -0.08 -1.21 -22.13
CA LEU A 109 0.11 -0.92 -20.70
C LEU A 109 -0.82 -1.77 -19.81
N VAL A 110 -2.07 -1.96 -20.23
CA VAL A 110 -3.02 -2.87 -19.54
C VAL A 110 -2.44 -4.29 -19.48
N VAL A 111 -1.93 -4.77 -20.61
CA VAL A 111 -1.34 -6.11 -20.71
C VAL A 111 -0.07 -6.23 -19.87
N MET A 112 0.80 -5.22 -19.85
CA MET A 112 2.00 -5.22 -19.01
C MET A 112 1.68 -5.29 -17.51
N VAL A 113 0.71 -4.49 -17.05
CA VAL A 113 0.27 -4.50 -15.64
C VAL A 113 -0.28 -5.87 -15.23
N ASN A 114 -1.07 -6.50 -16.11
CA ASN A 114 -1.59 -7.84 -15.88
C ASN A 114 -0.46 -8.89 -15.88
N ALA A 115 0.48 -8.80 -16.82
CA ALA A 115 1.61 -9.71 -16.96
C ALA A 115 2.55 -9.67 -15.74
N LEU A 116 2.72 -8.50 -15.14
CA LEU A 116 3.54 -8.31 -13.95
C LEU A 116 2.81 -8.68 -12.65
N GLY A 117 1.50 -8.96 -12.69
CA GLY A 117 0.72 -9.29 -11.51
C GLY A 117 0.51 -8.10 -10.56
N ILE A 118 0.69 -6.87 -11.05
CA ILE A 118 0.62 -5.64 -10.24
C ILE A 118 -0.73 -4.92 -10.36
N ALA A 119 -1.72 -5.54 -11.01
CA ALA A 119 -3.07 -4.97 -11.16
C ALA A 119 -3.77 -4.70 -9.81
N SER A 120 -3.38 -5.39 -8.74
CA SER A 120 -3.88 -5.18 -7.38
C SER A 120 -3.29 -3.96 -6.67
N GLN A 121 -2.22 -3.34 -7.20
CA GLN A 121 -1.58 -2.15 -6.62
C GLN A 121 -2.37 -0.85 -6.88
N PHE A 122 -3.70 -0.94 -6.91
CA PHE A 122 -4.56 0.20 -7.15
C PHE A 122 -4.37 1.27 -6.06
N SER A 123 -4.26 2.53 -6.50
CA SER A 123 -4.25 3.69 -5.61
C SER A 123 -5.13 4.79 -6.22
N PRO A 124 -6.17 5.27 -5.52
CA PRO A 124 -6.97 6.42 -5.96
C PRO A 124 -6.11 7.66 -6.21
N GLU A 125 -5.01 7.79 -5.46
CA GLU A 125 -4.07 8.89 -5.55
C GLU A 125 -3.29 8.86 -6.88
N LEU A 126 -2.89 7.66 -7.34
CA LEU A 126 -2.25 7.50 -8.66
C LEU A 126 -3.21 7.90 -9.80
N VAL A 127 -4.49 7.53 -9.69
CA VAL A 127 -5.51 7.88 -10.69
C VAL A 127 -5.73 9.40 -10.73
N GLY A 128 -5.87 10.04 -9.57
CA GLY A 128 -6.05 11.50 -9.47
C GLY A 128 -4.89 12.32 -10.05
N ARG A 129 -3.70 11.71 -10.20
CA ARG A 129 -2.52 12.38 -10.75
C ARG A 129 -2.38 12.27 -12.28
N LEU A 130 -3.16 11.42 -12.96
CA LEU A 130 -3.02 11.23 -14.41
C LEU A 130 -3.11 12.54 -15.20
N ALA A 131 -4.04 13.42 -14.86
CA ALA A 131 -4.20 14.73 -15.51
C ALA A 131 -3.05 15.72 -15.24
N GLN A 132 -2.22 15.46 -14.22
CA GLN A 132 -1.02 16.24 -13.94
C GLN A 132 0.20 15.74 -14.72
N ILE A 133 0.16 14.47 -15.16
CA ILE A 133 1.26 13.80 -15.86
C ILE A 133 1.05 13.95 -17.37
N TYR A 134 -0.18 13.69 -17.84
CA TYR A 134 -0.51 13.64 -19.26
C TYR A 134 -1.47 14.77 -19.65
N GLU A 135 -1.09 15.52 -20.67
CA GLU A 135 -1.93 16.58 -21.25
C GLU A 135 -3.16 15.99 -21.94
N ASP A 136 -3.06 14.75 -22.44
CA ASP A 136 -4.12 14.00 -23.10
C ASP A 136 -4.77 12.94 -22.19
N ALA A 137 -4.69 13.10 -20.87
CA ALA A 137 -5.27 12.16 -19.91
C ALA A 137 -6.78 11.91 -20.12
N ALA A 138 -7.51 12.92 -20.63
CA ALA A 138 -8.93 12.80 -20.95
C ALA A 138 -9.24 11.78 -22.06
N ASN A 139 -8.24 11.43 -22.89
CA ASN A 139 -8.38 10.45 -23.97
C ASN A 139 -8.14 9.00 -23.51
N ILE A 140 -7.80 8.78 -22.22
CA ILE A 140 -7.57 7.46 -21.66
C ILE A 140 -8.90 6.70 -21.60
N PRO A 141 -9.03 5.52 -22.23
CA PRO A 141 -10.23 4.71 -22.12
C PRO A 141 -10.51 4.31 -20.67
N SER A 142 -11.78 4.33 -20.25
CA SER A 142 -12.15 4.06 -18.86
C SER A 142 -11.64 2.72 -18.32
N TYR A 143 -11.59 1.69 -19.17
CA TYR A 143 -11.07 0.37 -18.80
C TYR A 143 -9.56 0.36 -18.52
N ALA A 144 -8.81 1.33 -19.03
CA ALA A 144 -7.35 1.40 -18.96
C ALA A 144 -6.84 2.36 -17.88
N ILE A 145 -7.70 3.21 -17.30
CA ILE A 145 -7.32 4.25 -16.32
C ILE A 145 -6.46 3.66 -15.19
N ASN A 146 -6.94 2.61 -14.55
CA ASN A 146 -6.26 2.00 -13.40
C ASN A 146 -4.90 1.44 -13.80
N SER A 147 -4.84 0.69 -14.91
CA SER A 147 -3.58 0.10 -15.38
C SER A 147 -2.58 1.16 -15.80
N ILE A 148 -3.01 2.24 -16.46
CA ILE A 148 -2.12 3.32 -16.86
C ILE A 148 -1.60 4.07 -15.63
N ALA A 149 -2.43 4.29 -14.60
CA ALA A 149 -1.98 4.88 -13.34
C ALA A 149 -0.92 4.02 -12.65
N ILE A 150 -1.16 2.71 -12.54
CA ILE A 150 -0.21 1.73 -11.98
C ILE A 150 1.08 1.69 -12.80
N ALA A 151 0.98 1.62 -14.13
CA ALA A 151 2.12 1.58 -15.03
C ALA A 151 2.97 2.86 -14.92
N SER A 152 2.33 4.02 -14.83
CA SER A 152 3.01 5.31 -14.66
C SER A 152 3.75 5.36 -13.33
N GLY A 153 3.13 4.88 -12.25
CA GLY A 153 3.75 4.84 -10.92
C GLY A 153 4.89 3.84 -10.78
N ASN A 154 4.89 2.79 -11.59
CA ASN A 154 5.94 1.78 -11.62
C ASN A 154 7.02 2.06 -12.68
N GLY A 155 7.00 3.24 -13.32
CA GLY A 155 8.00 3.63 -14.32
C GLY A 155 7.96 2.80 -15.61
N LEU A 156 6.82 2.18 -15.92
CA LEU A 156 6.66 1.32 -17.10
C LEU A 156 6.33 2.14 -18.36
N VAL A 157 5.75 3.33 -18.20
CA VAL A 157 5.32 4.17 -19.33
C VAL A 157 6.52 4.90 -19.92
N VAL A 158 6.58 4.95 -21.25
CA VAL A 158 7.57 5.68 -22.01
C VAL A 158 6.86 6.50 -23.07
N ASN A 159 7.18 7.79 -23.16
CA ASN A 159 6.51 8.74 -24.05
C ASN A 159 7.58 9.52 -24.81
N TYR A 160 7.66 9.27 -26.12
CA TYR A 160 8.57 9.93 -27.05
C TYR A 160 7.77 10.64 -28.15
N PRO A 161 8.16 11.85 -28.57
CA PRO A 161 9.24 12.68 -28.01
C PRO A 161 8.79 13.50 -26.79
N ASN A 162 7.48 13.67 -26.58
CA ASN A 162 6.93 14.46 -25.48
C ASN A 162 6.45 13.54 -24.35
N ILE A 163 7.13 13.59 -23.21
CA ILE A 163 6.82 12.78 -22.03
C ILE A 163 5.38 12.96 -21.50
N LYS A 164 4.76 14.10 -21.79
CA LYS A 164 3.40 14.45 -21.33
C LYS A 164 2.27 13.99 -22.28
N LEU A 165 2.60 13.40 -23.44
CA LEU A 165 1.58 12.89 -24.36
C LEU A 165 1.59 11.37 -24.37
N LEU A 166 0.57 10.77 -23.76
CA LEU A 166 0.44 9.32 -23.68
C LEU A 166 0.00 8.72 -25.02
N ASN A 167 -0.81 9.43 -25.80
CA ASN A 167 -1.44 8.98 -27.03
C ASN A 167 -2.13 7.61 -26.88
N PRO A 168 -3.04 7.44 -25.89
CA PRO A 168 -3.48 6.12 -25.42
C PRO A 168 -4.17 5.27 -26.49
N GLN A 169 -4.83 5.90 -27.45
CA GLN A 169 -5.58 5.22 -28.51
C GLN A 169 -4.75 5.02 -29.80
N SER A 170 -3.57 5.62 -29.89
CA SER A 170 -2.67 5.43 -31.03
C SER A 170 -2.05 4.04 -31.03
N GLY A 171 -1.77 3.51 -32.23
CA GLY A 171 -1.07 2.24 -32.36
C GLY A 171 0.34 2.32 -31.78
N ALA A 172 0.70 1.37 -30.90
CA ALA A 172 2.03 1.30 -30.31
C ALA A 172 3.05 0.85 -31.36
N THR A 173 4.20 1.51 -31.40
CA THR A 173 5.32 1.14 -32.26
C THR A 173 6.14 0.01 -31.65
N ARG A 174 6.95 -0.68 -32.47
CA ARG A 174 7.88 -1.72 -31.99
C ARG A 174 8.89 -1.15 -30.98
N GLY A 175 9.33 0.09 -31.17
CA GLY A 175 10.17 0.84 -30.24
C GLY A 175 9.47 1.07 -28.90
N ASP A 176 8.21 1.51 -28.91
CA ASP A 176 7.41 1.69 -27.70
C ASP A 176 7.35 0.41 -26.87
N VAL A 177 6.93 -0.69 -27.52
CA VAL A 177 6.76 -1.98 -26.86
C VAL A 177 8.09 -2.50 -26.34
N ALA A 178 9.19 -2.35 -27.09
CA ALA A 178 10.52 -2.77 -26.66
C ALA A 178 10.95 -2.04 -25.38
N VAL A 179 10.79 -0.72 -25.32
CA VAL A 179 11.19 0.02 -24.11
C VAL A 179 10.28 -0.31 -22.93
N MET A 180 8.96 -0.43 -23.12
CA MET A 180 8.03 -0.84 -22.06
C MET A 180 8.34 -2.26 -21.53
N MET A 181 8.70 -3.20 -22.41
CA MET A 181 9.17 -4.54 -22.01
C MET A 181 10.47 -4.47 -21.22
N TYR A 182 11.42 -3.62 -21.62
CA TYR A 182 12.64 -3.42 -20.87
C TYR A 182 12.35 -2.87 -19.47
N GLN A 183 11.45 -1.88 -19.35
CA GLN A 183 11.02 -1.36 -18.05
C GLN A 183 10.35 -2.44 -17.19
N ALA A 184 9.56 -3.34 -17.79
CA ALA A 184 9.00 -4.48 -17.08
C ALA A 184 10.10 -5.41 -16.52
N LEU A 185 11.19 -5.65 -17.25
CA LEU A 185 12.33 -6.42 -16.75
C LEU A 185 13.11 -5.69 -15.65
N VAL A 186 13.24 -4.35 -15.73
CA VAL A 186 13.82 -3.53 -14.66
C VAL A 186 12.97 -3.63 -13.40
N HIS A 187 11.64 -3.53 -13.52
CA HIS A 187 10.71 -3.68 -12.41
C HIS A 187 10.82 -5.06 -11.74
N LEU A 188 11.05 -6.12 -12.52
CA LEU A 188 11.29 -7.47 -12.01
C LEU A 188 12.71 -7.70 -11.48
N GLY A 189 13.59 -6.70 -11.49
CA GLY A 189 14.99 -6.82 -11.06
C GLY A 189 15.87 -7.71 -11.96
N ARG A 190 15.43 -7.98 -13.20
CA ARG A 190 16.11 -8.91 -14.13
C ARG A 190 17.17 -8.24 -15.01
N VAL A 191 17.09 -6.92 -15.17
CA VAL A 191 18.07 -6.12 -15.94
C VAL A 191 18.35 -4.80 -15.22
N GLN A 192 19.52 -4.22 -15.49
CA GLN A 192 19.88 -2.91 -14.96
C GLN A 192 19.10 -1.79 -15.64
N LYS A 193 18.83 -0.71 -14.90
CA LYS A 193 18.17 0.47 -15.45
C LYS A 193 19.05 1.16 -16.50
N ILE A 194 18.49 1.40 -17.68
CA ILE A 194 19.06 2.31 -18.69
C ILE A 194 18.37 3.66 -18.51
N ASN A 195 19.16 4.73 -18.39
CA ASN A 195 18.62 6.08 -18.26
C ASN A 195 18.03 6.56 -19.60
N SER A 196 16.83 7.13 -19.56
CA SER A 196 16.20 7.76 -20.72
C SER A 196 15.31 8.92 -20.24
N PRO A 197 15.35 10.09 -20.93
CA PRO A 197 14.49 11.22 -20.61
C PRO A 197 13.02 10.97 -20.99
N TYR A 198 12.73 9.88 -21.70
CA TYR A 198 11.39 9.55 -22.18
C TYR A 198 10.64 8.58 -21.27
N ILE A 199 11.30 8.02 -20.25
CA ILE A 199 10.64 7.18 -19.25
C ILE A 199 9.81 8.09 -18.35
N VAL A 200 8.50 7.86 -18.32
CA VAL A 200 7.60 8.53 -17.38
C VAL A 200 7.88 7.99 -16.00
N THR A 201 8.72 8.70 -15.27
CA THR A 201 8.78 8.55 -13.82
C THR A 201 7.72 9.47 -13.24
N LEU A 202 6.80 8.93 -12.44
CA LEU A 202 6.20 9.80 -11.44
C LEU A 202 7.35 10.43 -10.67
N PRO A 203 7.32 11.75 -10.40
CA PRO A 203 7.85 12.19 -9.14
C PRO A 203 6.97 11.48 -8.08
N LEU A 204 7.38 10.28 -7.69
CA LEU A 204 7.22 9.77 -6.33
C LEU A 204 8.11 10.57 -5.38
N GLY A 205 8.51 11.79 -5.76
CA GLY A 205 8.59 12.87 -4.83
C GLY A 205 7.25 12.94 -4.10
N VAL A 206 7.15 12.19 -2.99
CA VAL A 206 6.88 12.84 -1.73
C VAL A 206 7.57 14.19 -1.85
N LYS A 207 6.80 15.29 -1.91
CA LYS A 207 7.39 16.60 -1.67
C LYS A 207 7.94 16.50 -0.26
N THR A 208 9.17 16.03 -0.14
CA THR A 208 9.86 15.99 1.13
C THR A 208 10.19 17.44 1.38
N VAL A 209 9.47 18.01 2.33
CA VAL A 209 9.85 19.32 2.84
C VAL A 209 11.15 19.08 3.58
N LYS A 210 12.17 19.90 3.30
CA LYS A 210 13.35 19.90 4.15
C LYS A 210 12.93 20.47 5.50
N VAL A 211 12.59 19.57 6.41
CA VAL A 211 12.30 19.90 7.80
C VAL A 211 13.61 20.18 8.53
N SER A 212 13.60 21.16 9.43
CA SER A 212 14.80 21.58 10.18
C SER A 212 15.15 20.62 11.31
N HIS A 213 14.23 19.73 11.71
CA HIS A 213 14.43 18.83 12.83
C HIS A 213 15.21 17.56 12.43
N GLN A 214 16.13 17.14 13.29
CA GLN A 214 16.91 15.91 13.11
C GLN A 214 16.14 14.64 13.48
N ARG A 215 15.05 14.77 14.23
CA ARG A 215 14.19 13.68 14.69
C ARG A 215 12.72 14.07 14.52
N GLU A 216 11.92 13.16 13.98
CA GLU A 216 10.46 13.26 13.91
C GLU A 216 9.83 12.48 15.05
N PHE A 217 8.73 12.99 15.60
CA PHE A 217 7.85 12.21 16.46
C PHE A 217 6.75 11.59 15.60
N ARG A 218 6.82 10.28 15.39
CA ARG A 218 5.83 9.49 14.63
C ARG A 218 5.11 8.59 15.63
N GLY A 219 4.09 9.17 16.26
CA GLY A 219 3.31 8.55 17.32
C GLY A 219 1.93 8.10 16.86
N ALA A 220 1.44 7.00 17.42
CA ALA A 220 0.06 6.56 17.28
C ALA A 220 -0.64 6.53 18.64
N TRP A 221 -1.89 6.95 18.67
CA TRP A 221 -2.72 7.00 19.87
C TRP A 221 -3.52 5.71 20.01
N ILE A 222 -3.42 5.05 21.16
CA ILE A 222 -4.18 3.83 21.46
C ILE A 222 -5.11 4.10 22.64
N THR A 223 -6.40 4.11 22.33
CA THR A 223 -7.50 4.46 23.22
C THR A 223 -8.09 3.22 23.88
N VAL A 224 -8.14 3.24 25.21
CA VAL A 224 -8.71 2.15 26.03
C VAL A 224 -10.17 2.40 26.36
N VAL A 225 -10.56 3.67 26.55
CA VAL A 225 -11.94 4.03 26.84
C VAL A 225 -12.86 3.57 25.71
N TRP A 226 -14.03 3.04 26.08
CA TRP A 226 -15.00 2.43 25.18
C TRP A 226 -14.48 1.22 24.39
N ASN A 227 -13.29 0.68 24.74
CA ASN A 227 -12.62 -0.34 23.95
C ASN A 227 -12.44 0.08 22.48
N SER A 228 -12.12 1.36 22.26
CA SER A 228 -12.08 1.94 20.91
C SER A 228 -10.95 1.36 20.05
N ASP A 229 -9.76 1.19 20.63
CA ASP A 229 -8.59 0.62 19.93
C ASP A 229 -8.13 -0.67 20.61
N TRP A 230 -7.90 -0.65 21.93
CA TRP A 230 -7.42 -1.80 22.69
C TRP A 230 -7.83 -1.73 24.17
N PRO A 231 -8.20 -2.86 24.83
CA PRO A 231 -8.48 -4.14 24.20
C PRO A 231 -9.76 -4.06 23.36
N SER A 232 -9.94 -4.97 22.40
CA SER A 232 -11.07 -4.98 21.46
C SER A 232 -12.45 -5.08 22.13
N LYS A 233 -12.48 -5.60 23.35
CA LYS A 233 -13.64 -5.62 24.27
C LYS A 233 -13.15 -5.81 25.70
N PRO A 234 -13.97 -5.50 26.72
CA PRO A 234 -13.55 -5.70 28.09
C PRO A 234 -13.64 -7.19 28.48
N GLY A 235 -12.81 -7.62 29.45
CA GLY A 235 -12.86 -8.97 30.00
C GLY A 235 -12.21 -10.05 29.14
N LEU A 236 -11.37 -9.67 28.16
CA LEU A 236 -10.50 -10.60 27.45
C LEU A 236 -9.54 -11.31 28.41
N SER A 237 -9.10 -12.52 28.05
CA SER A 237 -8.02 -13.16 28.80
C SER A 237 -6.73 -12.36 28.67
N VAL A 238 -5.83 -12.49 29.64
CA VAL A 238 -4.53 -11.80 29.64
C VAL A 238 -3.74 -12.09 28.37
N GLU A 239 -3.74 -13.33 27.90
CA GLU A 239 -3.06 -13.71 26.66
C GLU A 239 -3.67 -13.05 25.42
N GLN A 240 -5.00 -12.89 25.37
CA GLN A 240 -5.66 -12.17 24.29
C GLN A 240 -5.32 -10.68 24.32
N GLN A 241 -5.35 -10.06 25.49
CA GLN A 241 -4.98 -8.66 25.66
C GLN A 241 -3.52 -8.40 25.21
N LYS A 242 -2.58 -9.24 25.66
CA LYS A 242 -1.17 -9.19 25.23
C LYS A 242 -1.00 -9.39 23.73
N THR A 243 -1.73 -10.36 23.15
CA THR A 243 -1.67 -10.65 21.71
C THR A 243 -2.13 -9.44 20.89
N GLU A 244 -3.29 -8.87 21.22
CA GLU A 244 -3.81 -7.69 20.52
C GLU A 244 -2.87 -6.48 20.64
N LEU A 245 -2.34 -6.19 21.83
CA LEU A 245 -1.44 -5.05 22.00
C LEU A 245 -0.12 -5.28 21.25
N LEU A 246 0.40 -6.50 21.27
CA LEU A 246 1.61 -6.87 20.52
C LEU A 246 1.41 -6.74 19.01
N GLU A 247 0.24 -7.09 18.48
CA GLU A 247 -0.08 -6.91 17.07
C GLU A 247 -0.09 -5.42 16.67
N ILE A 248 -0.69 -4.56 17.49
CA ILE A 248 -0.64 -3.10 17.31
C ILE A 248 0.82 -2.63 17.30
N ILE A 249 1.62 -3.03 18.27
CA ILE A 249 3.04 -2.63 18.39
C ILE A 249 3.84 -3.10 17.17
N LYS A 250 3.62 -4.33 16.68
CA LYS A 250 4.26 -4.85 15.45
C LYS A 250 3.83 -4.06 14.22
N GLN A 251 2.58 -3.62 14.15
CA GLN A 251 2.10 -2.78 13.06
C GLN A 251 2.78 -1.41 13.09
N LEU A 252 2.88 -0.77 14.26
CA LEU A 252 3.63 0.48 14.44
C LEU A 252 5.07 0.35 13.95
N GLN A 253 5.75 -0.74 14.32
CA GLN A 253 7.09 -1.05 13.84
C GLN A 253 7.14 -1.17 12.31
N SER A 254 6.22 -1.93 11.70
CA SER A 254 6.19 -2.13 10.25
C SER A 254 5.95 -0.84 9.46
N LEU A 255 5.28 0.14 10.08
CA LEU A 255 4.95 1.44 9.52
C LEU A 255 5.97 2.53 9.90
N ASN A 256 7.08 2.17 10.55
CA ASN A 256 8.16 3.07 10.99
C ASN A 256 7.73 4.14 12.03
N PHE A 257 6.69 3.89 12.81
CA PHE A 257 6.38 4.71 13.99
C PHE A 257 7.47 4.53 15.06
N ASN A 258 7.73 5.59 15.82
CA ASN A 258 8.72 5.59 16.90
C ASN A 258 8.13 5.93 18.28
N ALA A 259 6.81 6.10 18.37
CA ALA A 259 6.13 6.30 19.64
C ALA A 259 4.74 5.63 19.67
N LEU A 260 4.40 5.07 20.82
CA LEU A 260 3.07 4.60 21.21
C LEU A 260 2.54 5.53 22.30
N ILE A 261 1.39 6.16 22.08
CA ILE A 261 0.69 6.95 23.10
C ILE A 261 -0.46 6.11 23.65
N LEU A 262 -0.25 5.48 24.81
CA LEU A 262 -1.19 4.52 25.38
C LEU A 262 -2.08 5.19 26.43
N GLN A 263 -3.40 5.03 26.34
CA GLN A 263 -4.30 5.47 27.40
C GLN A 263 -4.11 4.63 28.67
N VAL A 264 -3.54 5.21 29.72
CA VAL A 264 -3.31 4.51 30.99
C VAL A 264 -4.33 4.87 32.06
N ARG A 265 -5.03 6.01 31.91
CA ARG A 265 -6.09 6.47 32.81
C ARG A 265 -7.33 6.95 32.05
N PRO A 266 -8.35 6.09 31.82
CA PRO A 266 -9.54 6.43 31.04
C PRO A 266 -10.54 7.36 31.72
N GLU A 267 -10.98 7.02 32.94
CA GLU A 267 -12.10 7.71 33.60
C GLU A 267 -12.01 7.72 35.14
N GLY A 268 -10.83 7.98 35.71
CA GLY A 268 -10.62 7.87 37.16
C GLY A 268 -10.31 6.45 37.62
N ASP A 269 -9.81 5.63 36.70
CA ASP A 269 -9.38 4.26 36.87
C ASP A 269 -8.10 4.01 36.06
N ALA A 270 -7.32 3.00 36.45
CA ALA A 270 -6.00 2.71 35.91
C ALA A 270 -5.98 1.45 35.04
N VAL A 271 -5.19 1.51 33.97
CA VAL A 271 -4.86 0.38 33.07
C VAL A 271 -3.49 -0.22 33.45
N TYR A 272 -3.07 0.01 34.68
CA TYR A 272 -1.82 -0.42 35.29
C TYR A 272 -2.06 -0.61 36.80
N ALA A 273 -1.14 -1.25 37.49
CA ALA A 273 -1.24 -1.50 38.92
C ALA A 273 -1.01 -0.20 39.71
N SER A 274 -2.10 0.48 40.08
CA SER A 274 -2.05 1.74 40.85
C SER A 274 -2.49 1.54 42.30
N PRO A 275 -1.80 2.12 43.30
CA PRO A 275 -2.29 2.23 44.66
C PRO A 275 -3.29 3.39 44.84
N ILE A 276 -3.43 4.27 43.83
CA ILE A 276 -4.24 5.50 43.90
C ILE A 276 -5.60 5.31 43.21
N GLU A 277 -5.62 4.64 42.06
CA GLU A 277 -6.82 4.42 41.25
C GLU A 277 -7.23 2.94 41.20
N PRO A 278 -8.53 2.63 41.17
CA PRO A 278 -8.96 1.26 40.95
C PRO A 278 -8.62 0.80 39.52
N TRP A 279 -8.50 -0.51 39.34
CA TRP A 279 -8.39 -1.10 38.00
C TRP A 279 -9.55 -0.71 37.09
N SER A 280 -9.24 -0.45 35.82
CA SER A 280 -10.24 -0.03 34.86
C SER A 280 -11.16 -1.17 34.41
N ALA A 281 -12.45 -0.87 34.35
CA ALA A 281 -13.44 -1.79 33.79
C ALA A 281 -13.20 -2.07 32.30
N TRP A 282 -12.51 -1.19 31.57
CA TRP A 282 -12.17 -1.38 30.16
C TRP A 282 -11.21 -2.56 29.91
N ILE A 283 -10.51 -3.00 30.94
CA ILE A 283 -9.61 -4.15 30.89
C ILE A 283 -10.34 -5.44 31.26
N THR A 284 -10.94 -5.49 32.44
CA THR A 284 -11.48 -6.75 33.00
C THR A 284 -13.00 -6.89 32.90
N GLY A 285 -13.71 -5.84 32.45
CA GLY A 285 -15.17 -5.75 32.49
C GLY A 285 -15.74 -5.39 33.86
N THR A 286 -14.89 -5.22 34.89
CA THR A 286 -15.33 -4.87 36.25
C THR A 286 -14.33 -3.91 36.88
N GLN A 287 -14.76 -2.69 37.21
CA GLN A 287 -13.89 -1.70 37.86
C GLN A 287 -13.39 -2.24 39.21
N GLY A 288 -12.12 -1.99 39.52
CA GLY A 288 -11.44 -2.47 40.73
C GLY A 288 -10.95 -3.92 40.66
N LYS A 289 -11.31 -4.69 39.62
CA LYS A 289 -10.82 -6.05 39.43
C LYS A 289 -9.56 -6.06 38.59
N ALA A 290 -8.46 -6.58 39.15
CA ALA A 290 -7.21 -6.81 38.44
C ALA A 290 -7.34 -7.89 37.34
N PRO A 291 -6.50 -7.86 36.28
CA PRO A 291 -6.38 -8.95 35.33
C PRO A 291 -5.97 -10.28 36.01
N GLU A 292 -6.38 -11.42 35.44
CA GLU A 292 -6.05 -12.76 35.94
C GLU A 292 -5.55 -13.65 34.79
N PRO A 293 -4.33 -14.21 34.86
CA PRO A 293 -3.29 -13.95 35.88
C PRO A 293 -2.86 -12.48 35.94
N VAL A 294 -2.39 -12.03 37.11
CA VAL A 294 -1.98 -10.63 37.28
C VAL A 294 -0.88 -10.27 36.27
N TYR A 295 -1.09 -9.18 35.53
CA TYR A 295 -0.08 -8.52 34.72
C TYR A 295 -0.40 -7.03 34.63
N ASP A 296 0.63 -6.22 34.40
CA ASP A 296 0.49 -4.79 34.17
C ASP A 296 0.54 -4.49 32.65
N PRO A 297 -0.55 -4.00 32.05
CA PRO A 297 -0.56 -3.65 30.63
C PRO A 297 0.42 -2.54 30.21
N LEU A 298 0.66 -1.56 31.07
CA LEU A 298 1.61 -0.48 30.80
C LEU A 298 3.04 -1.04 30.80
N GLU A 299 3.39 -1.86 31.78
CA GLU A 299 4.68 -2.55 31.85
C GLU A 299 4.90 -3.41 30.59
N PHE A 300 3.90 -4.22 30.22
CA PHE A 300 3.97 -5.05 29.02
C PHE A 300 4.15 -4.22 27.73
N ALA A 301 3.44 -3.10 27.62
CA ALA A 301 3.59 -2.18 26.48
C ALA A 301 5.01 -1.60 26.41
N ILE A 302 5.57 -1.17 27.55
CA ILE A 302 6.93 -0.65 27.67
C ILE A 302 7.94 -1.69 27.20
N GLU A 303 7.86 -2.91 27.72
CA GLU A 303 8.78 -4.00 27.34
C GLU A 303 8.75 -4.30 25.84
N GLU A 304 7.57 -4.46 25.26
CA GLU A 304 7.42 -4.83 23.86
C GLU A 304 7.75 -3.68 22.90
N CYS A 305 7.46 -2.44 23.26
CA CYS A 305 7.85 -1.26 22.49
C CYS A 305 9.37 -1.03 22.53
N HIS A 306 10.02 -1.17 23.69
CA HIS A 306 11.46 -0.98 23.81
C HIS A 306 12.27 -2.01 23.02
N LYS A 307 11.81 -3.27 22.95
CA LYS A 307 12.40 -4.30 22.06
C LYS A 307 12.43 -3.87 20.58
N ARG A 308 11.64 -2.86 20.19
CA ARG A 308 11.42 -2.40 18.82
C ARG A 308 11.83 -0.95 18.58
N ASN A 309 12.53 -0.33 19.53
CA ASN A 309 12.90 1.10 19.49
C ASN A 309 11.68 2.04 19.35
N ILE A 310 10.56 1.69 19.98
CA ILE A 310 9.37 2.53 20.07
C ILE A 310 9.31 3.11 21.49
N GLU A 311 9.17 4.43 21.61
CA GLU A 311 8.93 5.11 22.89
C GLU A 311 7.49 4.86 23.36
N VAL A 312 7.28 4.72 24.68
CA VAL A 312 5.93 4.68 25.26
C VAL A 312 5.64 6.00 25.96
N HIS A 313 4.51 6.61 25.61
CA HIS A 313 4.01 7.86 26.17
C HIS A 313 2.68 7.56 26.86
N ALA A 314 2.66 7.64 28.20
CA ALA A 314 1.46 7.39 28.98
C ALA A 314 0.46 8.56 28.84
N TRP A 315 -0.75 8.26 28.36
CA TRP A 315 -1.84 9.24 28.22
C TRP A 315 -2.87 9.11 29.33
N PHE A 316 -3.18 10.24 29.96
CA PHE A 316 -4.14 10.37 31.04
C PHE A 316 -5.32 11.21 30.60
N ASN A 317 -6.53 10.78 30.95
CA ASN A 317 -7.62 11.73 31.12
C ASN A 317 -7.56 12.29 32.54
N PRO A 318 -7.30 13.59 32.75
CA PRO A 318 -7.09 14.12 34.09
C PRO A 318 -8.39 14.29 34.90
N TYR A 319 -9.51 14.63 34.24
CA TYR A 319 -10.71 15.12 34.94
C TYR A 319 -11.99 14.37 34.61
N ARG A 320 -11.98 13.41 33.68
CA ARG A 320 -13.16 12.55 33.47
C ARG A 320 -13.28 11.56 34.62
N ALA A 321 -14.41 11.57 35.32
CA ALA A 321 -14.73 10.59 36.37
C ALA A 321 -15.64 9.45 35.89
N LYS A 322 -16.40 9.67 34.81
CA LYS A 322 -17.21 8.61 34.18
C LYS A 322 -17.73 9.02 32.82
N THR A 323 -17.59 8.14 31.84
CA THR A 323 -18.14 8.28 30.48
C THR A 323 -19.65 8.08 30.42
N THR A 324 -20.25 7.33 31.36
CA THR A 324 -21.70 7.19 31.42
C THR A 324 -22.24 6.90 32.83
N THR A 325 -23.27 7.64 33.26
CA THR A 325 -23.99 7.39 34.52
C THR A 325 -25.00 6.25 34.43
N LYS A 326 -25.17 5.64 33.24
CA LYS A 326 -26.04 4.47 33.03
C LYS A 326 -25.35 3.14 33.31
N SER A 327 -24.02 3.12 33.46
CA SER A 327 -23.25 1.91 33.77
C SER A 327 -23.13 1.71 35.29
N GLY A 328 -22.68 0.52 35.71
CA GLY A 328 -22.54 0.13 37.12
C GLY A 328 -21.74 1.12 37.95
N SER A 329 -21.98 1.17 39.27
CA SER A 329 -21.38 2.13 40.19
C SER A 329 -19.85 2.09 40.21
N ASN A 330 -19.21 3.24 40.51
CA ASN A 330 -17.78 3.28 40.75
C ASN A 330 -17.42 2.57 42.07
N VAL A 331 -16.17 2.12 42.19
CA VAL A 331 -15.67 1.44 43.39
C VAL A 331 -14.50 2.21 44.03
N SER A 332 -14.34 2.13 45.34
CA SER A 332 -13.19 2.71 46.04
C SER A 332 -11.87 2.13 45.50
N PRO A 333 -10.78 2.92 45.35
CA PRO A 333 -10.59 4.30 45.81
C PRO A 333 -10.99 5.40 44.81
N HIS A 334 -11.83 5.13 43.80
CA HIS A 334 -12.23 6.12 42.77
C HIS A 334 -12.70 7.46 43.38
N ILE A 335 -12.34 8.60 42.76
CA ILE A 335 -12.63 9.93 43.33
C ILE A 335 -14.13 10.21 43.53
N ALA A 336 -14.98 9.68 42.65
CA ALA A 336 -16.45 9.77 42.82
C ALA A 336 -16.99 9.02 44.06
N ILE A 337 -16.15 8.20 44.71
CA ILE A 337 -16.48 7.49 45.95
C ILE A 337 -15.78 8.15 47.15
N THR A 338 -14.50 8.51 47.03
CA THR A 338 -13.73 9.09 48.14
C THR A 338 -14.02 10.57 48.37
N ASN A 339 -14.36 11.31 47.30
CA ASN A 339 -14.57 12.75 47.30
C ASN A 339 -15.74 13.12 46.36
N PRO A 340 -16.96 12.62 46.61
CA PRO A 340 -18.11 12.89 45.74
C PRO A 340 -18.45 14.39 45.64
N GLU A 341 -18.05 15.21 46.61
CA GLU A 341 -18.29 16.66 46.65
C GLU A 341 -17.59 17.44 45.53
N VAL A 342 -16.52 16.88 44.94
CA VAL A 342 -15.78 17.49 43.81
C VAL A 342 -16.07 16.81 42.48
N VAL A 343 -17.14 16.00 42.40
CA VAL A 343 -17.55 15.29 41.18
C VAL A 343 -18.94 15.73 40.75
N TYR A 344 -19.02 16.33 39.56
CA TYR A 344 -20.24 16.89 39.02
C TYR A 344 -20.81 16.04 37.89
N LYS A 345 -22.13 15.92 37.87
CA LYS A 345 -22.85 15.32 36.74
C LYS A 345 -23.02 16.34 35.62
N TRP A 346 -22.59 15.99 34.42
CA TRP A 346 -22.82 16.77 33.20
C TRP A 346 -23.47 15.88 32.14
N GLY A 347 -24.76 16.11 31.89
CA GLY A 347 -25.57 15.23 31.05
C GLY A 347 -25.60 13.80 31.60
N ASN A 348 -25.08 12.87 30.81
CA ASN A 348 -24.95 11.46 31.21
C ASN A 348 -23.53 11.11 31.70
N GLN A 349 -22.66 12.06 32.03
CA GLN A 349 -21.27 11.84 32.41
C GLN A 349 -20.98 12.35 33.83
N LEU A 350 -19.85 11.94 34.39
CA LEU A 350 -19.29 12.52 35.62
C LEU A 350 -17.93 13.18 35.32
N TRP A 351 -17.73 14.36 35.85
CA TRP A 351 -16.52 15.18 35.69
C TRP A 351 -16.01 15.65 37.05
N MET A 352 -14.70 15.60 37.25
CA MET A 352 -14.01 16.11 38.43
C MET A 352 -13.86 17.63 38.30
N ASP A 353 -13.92 18.36 39.41
CA ASP A 353 -13.65 19.81 39.45
C ASP A 353 -12.15 20.09 39.25
N PRO A 354 -11.70 20.64 38.11
CA PRO A 354 -10.28 20.95 37.92
C PRO A 354 -9.78 22.08 38.84
N GLY A 355 -10.69 22.87 39.42
CA GLY A 355 -10.36 23.94 40.37
C GLY A 355 -10.12 23.45 41.80
N ALA A 356 -10.58 22.25 42.15
CA ALA A 356 -10.44 21.73 43.50
C ALA A 356 -9.03 21.20 43.76
N LYS A 357 -8.40 21.64 44.87
CA LYS A 357 -7.02 21.24 45.23
C LYS A 357 -6.84 19.73 45.30
N ILE A 358 -7.81 19.00 45.85
CA ILE A 358 -7.77 17.53 45.94
C ILE A 358 -7.76 16.85 44.56
N VAL A 359 -8.43 17.42 43.56
CA VAL A 359 -8.45 16.91 42.18
C VAL A 359 -7.10 17.18 41.50
N GLN A 360 -6.53 18.37 41.69
CA GLN A 360 -5.21 18.73 41.18
C GLN A 360 -4.13 17.81 41.78
N ASP A 361 -4.17 17.58 43.08
CA ASP A 361 -3.24 16.71 43.78
C ASP A 361 -3.36 15.26 43.33
N ARG A 362 -4.60 14.77 43.17
CA ARG A 362 -4.82 13.42 42.64
C ARG A 362 -4.31 13.29 41.22
N ALA A 363 -4.59 14.25 40.34
CA ALA A 363 -4.10 14.23 38.96
C ALA A 363 -2.56 14.24 38.90
N TYR A 364 -1.90 15.06 39.72
CA TYR A 364 -0.44 15.07 39.86
C TYR A 364 0.08 13.72 40.37
N ASN A 365 -0.46 13.21 41.48
CA ASN A 365 0.01 11.96 42.09
C ASN A 365 -0.15 10.76 41.16
N VAL A 366 -1.23 10.69 40.40
CA VAL A 366 -1.46 9.61 39.41
C VAL A 366 -0.48 9.71 38.22
N ILE A 367 -0.01 10.91 37.86
CA ILE A 367 1.06 11.06 36.87
C ILE A 367 2.42 10.63 37.45
N ILE A 368 2.69 10.92 38.73
CA ILE A 368 3.91 10.49 39.40
C ILE A 368 3.95 8.96 39.59
N ASP A 369 2.79 8.34 39.81
CA ASP A 369 2.61 6.89 40.00
C ASP A 369 3.20 6.05 38.86
N VAL A 370 3.17 6.52 37.61
CA VAL A 370 3.74 5.78 36.47
C VAL A 370 5.23 6.02 36.24
N LEU A 371 5.87 6.89 37.05
CA LEU A 371 7.30 7.23 36.96
C LEU A 371 8.15 6.49 38.00
N THR A 372 7.52 5.79 38.94
CA THR A 372 8.14 5.03 40.02
C THR A 372 8.11 3.54 39.71
#